data_AF-A0A3D4BUD5-F1
#
_entry.id   AF-A0A3D4BUD5-F1
#
_cell.length_a   1.000
_cell.length_b   1.000
_cell.length_c   1.000
_cell.angle_alpha   90.00
_cell.angle_beta   90.00
_cell.angle_gamma   90.00
#
_symmetry.space_group_name_H-M   'P 1'
#
loop_
_entity.id
_entity.type
_entity.pdbx_description
1 polymer ?
#
loop_
_entity_poly.entity_id
_entity_poly.type
_entity_poly.pdbx_seq_one_letter_code
_entity_poly.pdbx_strand_id
1 'polypeptide(L)'
;KWGIEAEPCNNSKTGLEKALQGHYDLIIMDYEMPEMDGIQVTKAIRRQYSTQQLPVILLSSAYPNLTDNQKNRLFSGYYMKPFKHSLLLKSIIRILSPVKITAEATESEGDLVVKEKESMPTETPLNILLAEDNLVNQKLAVLTMKNMGYSMDVVANGLEAVEAVTRQKYDVVFMDVQMPEM
;
A
#
# COMPACT_ATOMS: atom_id res chain seq x y z
N LYS A 1 -20.49 -4.08 4.03
CA LYS A 1 -20.21 -5.54 3.93
C LYS A 1 -19.50 -5.77 2.60
N TRP A 2 -18.36 -6.46 2.54
CA TRP A 2 -17.52 -6.52 1.32
C TRP A 2 -18.02 -7.48 0.22
N GLY A 3 -19.12 -8.21 0.45
CA GLY A 3 -19.67 -9.16 -0.53
C GLY A 3 -18.83 -10.44 -0.70
N ILE A 4 -17.89 -10.69 0.21
CA ILE A 4 -17.01 -11.86 0.21
C ILE A 4 -17.51 -12.85 1.27
N GLU A 5 -17.50 -14.13 0.93
CA GLU A 5 -17.68 -15.22 1.89
C GLU A 5 -16.31 -15.54 2.53
N ALA A 6 -16.25 -15.45 3.86
CA ALA A 6 -15.01 -15.65 4.60
C ALA A 6 -15.17 -16.82 5.56
N GLU A 7 -14.22 -17.75 5.51
CA GLU A 7 -14.16 -18.89 6.42
C GLU A 7 -12.95 -18.74 7.36
N PRO A 8 -13.14 -18.32 8.62
CA PRO A 8 -12.03 -18.12 9.54
C PRO A 8 -11.44 -19.45 10.02
N CYS A 9 -10.12 -19.47 10.20
CA CYS A 9 -9.38 -20.59 10.77
C CYS A 9 -8.48 -20.09 11.90
N ASN A 10 -8.50 -20.79 13.03
CA ASN A 10 -7.77 -20.38 14.24
C ASN A 10 -6.51 -21.21 14.49
N ASN A 11 -6.15 -22.12 13.57
CA ASN A 11 -4.95 -22.93 13.66
C ASN A 11 -4.32 -23.13 12.27
N SER A 12 -3.00 -23.15 12.23
CA SER A 12 -2.18 -23.33 11.03
C SER A 12 -2.46 -24.67 10.34
N LYS A 13 -2.63 -25.76 11.11
CA LYS A 13 -2.90 -27.11 10.58
C LYS A 13 -4.24 -27.19 9.85
N THR A 14 -5.32 -26.74 10.48
CA THR A 14 -6.67 -26.77 9.87
C THR A 14 -6.76 -25.81 8.70
N GLY A 15 -6.11 -24.64 8.78
CA GLY A 15 -5.99 -23.71 7.67
C GLY A 15 -5.28 -24.32 6.46
N LEU A 16 -4.18 -25.05 6.68
CA LEU A 16 -3.48 -25.76 5.61
C LEU A 16 -4.33 -26.88 5.00
N GLU A 17 -4.95 -27.74 5.82
CA GLU A 17 -5.81 -28.82 5.32
C GLU A 17 -6.95 -28.29 4.46
N LYS A 18 -7.61 -27.22 4.91
CA LYS A 18 -8.66 -26.55 4.13
C LYS A 18 -8.10 -25.92 2.86
N ALA A 19 -6.99 -25.20 2.93
CA ALA A 19 -6.37 -24.60 1.75
C ALA A 19 -6.01 -25.64 0.67
N LEU A 20 -5.68 -26.87 1.07
CA LEU A 20 -5.32 -27.95 0.14
C LEU A 20 -6.53 -28.70 -0.41
N GLN A 21 -7.61 -28.84 0.36
CA GLN A 21 -8.81 -29.59 -0.02
C GLN A 21 -9.92 -28.72 -0.62
N GLY A 22 -9.98 -27.45 -0.25
CA GLY A 22 -11.01 -26.51 -0.66
C GLY A 22 -10.64 -25.74 -1.93
N HIS A 23 -11.64 -25.06 -2.48
CA HIS A 23 -11.47 -24.09 -3.56
C HIS A 23 -11.69 -22.69 -3.00
N TYR A 24 -10.58 -21.99 -2.75
CA TYR A 24 -10.59 -20.61 -2.28
C TYR A 24 -9.97 -19.71 -3.33
N ASP A 25 -10.54 -18.52 -3.52
CA ASP A 25 -10.00 -17.53 -4.46
C ASP A 25 -8.83 -16.73 -3.87
N LEU A 26 -8.76 -16.65 -2.54
CA LEU A 26 -7.76 -15.88 -1.81
C LEU A 26 -7.59 -16.42 -0.39
N ILE A 27 -6.35 -16.44 0.10
CA ILE A 27 -6.03 -16.69 1.51
C ILE A 27 -5.47 -15.41 2.13
N ILE A 28 -5.98 -15.06 3.31
CA ILE A 28 -5.37 -14.05 4.19
C ILE A 28 -4.71 -14.80 5.33
N MET A 29 -3.39 -14.67 5.43
CA MET A 29 -2.53 -15.45 6.33
C MET A 29 -1.95 -14.53 7.40
N ASP A 30 -2.02 -14.94 8.66
CA ASP A 30 -1.24 -14.28 9.72
C ASP A 30 0.21 -14.81 9.70
N TYR A 31 1.18 -13.94 9.94
CA TYR A 31 2.57 -14.34 10.08
C TYR A 31 2.81 -15.08 11.39
N GLU A 32 2.39 -14.49 12.51
CA GLU A 32 2.64 -15.02 13.85
C GLU A 32 1.51 -15.94 14.27
N MET A 33 1.74 -17.25 14.16
CA MET A 33 0.84 -18.27 14.66
C MET A 33 1.60 -19.30 15.50
N PRO A 34 0.97 -19.90 16.52
CA PRO A 34 1.55 -21.00 17.27
C PRO A 34 1.86 -22.20 16.36
N GLU A 35 2.88 -22.97 16.73
CA GLU A 35 3.34 -24.21 16.07
C GLU A 35 3.98 -24.01 14.70
N MET A 36 3.28 -23.35 13.77
CA MET A 36 3.71 -23.16 12.39
C MET A 36 3.35 -21.76 11.90
N ASP A 37 4.36 -21.00 11.50
CA ASP A 37 4.20 -19.61 11.06
C ASP A 37 3.54 -19.51 9.68
N GLY A 38 3.07 -18.30 9.33
CA GLY A 38 2.43 -18.05 8.04
C GLY A 38 3.32 -18.33 6.83
N ILE A 39 4.65 -18.24 6.98
CA ILE A 39 5.61 -18.56 5.91
C ILE A 39 5.65 -20.07 5.68
N GLN A 40 5.71 -20.87 6.75
CA GLN A 40 5.75 -22.33 6.69
C GLN A 40 4.45 -22.88 6.08
N VAL A 41 3.30 -22.36 6.50
CA VAL A 41 1.99 -22.72 5.89
C VAL A 41 1.99 -22.39 4.40
N THR A 42 2.41 -21.18 4.04
CA THR A 42 2.43 -20.75 2.63
C THR A 42 3.41 -21.57 1.80
N LYS A 43 4.58 -21.91 2.33
CA LYS A 43 5.53 -22.83 1.67
C LYS A 43 4.91 -24.20 1.39
N ALA A 44 4.09 -24.72 2.31
CA ALA A 44 3.38 -25.98 2.09
C ALA A 44 2.32 -25.86 0.98
N ILE A 45 1.54 -24.77 0.97
CA ILE A 45 0.57 -24.47 -0.09
C ILE A 45 1.26 -24.38 -1.46
N ARG A 46 2.44 -23.74 -1.52
CA ARG A 46 3.21 -23.55 -2.76
C ARG A 46 3.77 -24.85 -3.37
N ARG A 47 3.70 -25.97 -2.65
CA ARG A 47 4.02 -27.29 -3.22
C ARG A 47 2.95 -27.78 -4.20
N GLN A 48 1.72 -27.28 -4.08
CA GLN A 48 0.57 -27.71 -4.90
C GLN A 48 0.00 -26.58 -5.76
N TYR A 49 0.05 -25.33 -5.28
CA TYR A 49 -0.56 -24.18 -5.96
C TYR A 49 0.44 -23.05 -6.20
N SER A 50 0.49 -22.54 -7.43
CA SER A 50 1.22 -21.30 -7.73
C SER A 50 0.58 -20.07 -7.08
N THR A 51 1.30 -18.95 -7.03
CA THR A 51 0.77 -17.66 -6.54
C THR A 51 -0.40 -17.13 -7.38
N GLN A 52 -0.48 -17.51 -8.66
CA GLN A 52 -1.61 -17.16 -9.53
C GLN A 52 -2.83 -18.06 -9.30
N GLN A 53 -2.62 -19.35 -8.97
CA GLN A 53 -3.72 -20.28 -8.73
C GLN A 53 -4.37 -20.07 -7.36
N LEU A 54 -3.55 -19.80 -6.34
CA LEU A 54 -4.02 -19.52 -4.99
C LEU A 54 -3.25 -18.34 -4.40
N PRO A 55 -3.74 -17.11 -4.61
CA PRO A 55 -3.16 -15.92 -4.03
C PRO A 55 -3.18 -15.97 -2.49
N VAL A 56 -2.07 -15.55 -1.88
CA VAL A 56 -1.94 -15.48 -0.41
C VAL A 56 -1.47 -14.08 -0.03
N ILE A 57 -2.23 -13.39 0.83
CA ILE A 57 -1.82 -12.12 1.44
C ILE A 57 -1.29 -12.42 2.85
N LEU A 58 -0.05 -12.04 3.16
CA LEU A 58 0.49 -12.14 4.50
C LEU A 58 0.20 -10.85 5.29
N LEU A 59 -0.33 -11.01 6.50
CA LEU A 59 -0.48 -9.96 7.49
C LEU A 59 0.55 -10.19 8.59
N SER A 60 1.39 -9.20 8.88
CA SER A 60 2.48 -9.39 9.84
C SER A 60 2.53 -8.27 10.89
N SER A 61 2.85 -8.64 12.14
CA SER A 61 3.13 -7.68 13.23
C SER A 61 4.61 -7.28 13.30
N ALA A 62 5.49 -8.05 12.63
CA ALA A 62 6.93 -7.85 12.60
C ALA A 62 7.48 -7.97 11.16
N TYR A 63 8.68 -7.46 10.89
CA TYR A 63 9.30 -7.68 9.59
C TYR A 63 9.83 -9.12 9.52
N PRO A 64 9.29 -9.98 8.62
CA PRO A 64 9.86 -11.30 8.44
C PRO A 64 11.24 -11.16 7.80
N ASN A 65 12.17 -12.01 8.22
CA ASN A 65 13.50 -12.13 7.62
C ASN A 65 13.42 -12.83 6.25
N LEU A 66 12.75 -12.19 5.29
CA LEU A 66 12.61 -12.64 3.92
C LEU A 66 13.14 -11.59 2.97
N THR A 67 13.88 -12.02 1.96
CA THR A 67 14.23 -11.15 0.82
C THR A 67 12.98 -10.85 -0.01
N ASP A 68 13.01 -9.77 -0.78
CA ASP A 68 11.85 -9.41 -1.61
C ASP A 68 11.52 -10.49 -2.66
N ASN A 69 12.55 -11.16 -3.21
CA ASN A 69 12.36 -12.32 -4.08
C ASN A 69 11.56 -13.45 -3.40
N GLN A 70 11.89 -13.75 -2.15
CA GLN A 70 11.16 -14.77 -1.39
C GLN A 70 9.72 -14.34 -1.12
N LYS A 71 9.48 -13.06 -0.80
CA LYS A 71 8.12 -12.56 -0.60
C LYS A 71 7.29 -12.69 -1.87
N ASN A 72 7.82 -12.28 -3.01
CA ASN A 72 7.13 -12.29 -4.31
C ASN A 72 6.82 -13.72 -4.80
N ARG A 73 7.64 -14.72 -4.41
CA ARG A 73 7.39 -16.13 -4.73
C ARG A 73 6.36 -16.80 -3.83
N LEU A 74 6.18 -16.29 -2.60
CA LEU A 74 5.29 -16.89 -1.61
C LEU A 74 3.93 -16.20 -1.57
N PHE A 75 3.91 -14.87 -1.67
CA PHE A 75 2.75 -14.04 -1.39
C PHE A 75 2.39 -13.15 -2.57
N SER A 76 1.09 -12.90 -2.71
CA SER A 76 0.53 -11.93 -3.66
C SER A 76 0.39 -10.54 -3.04
N GLY A 77 0.58 -10.43 -1.73
CA GLY A 77 0.63 -9.17 -0.98
C GLY A 77 1.19 -9.37 0.42
N TYR A 78 1.80 -8.33 0.98
CA TYR A 78 2.36 -8.32 2.33
C TYR A 78 1.98 -7.00 3.01
N TYR A 79 1.34 -7.08 4.18
CA TYR A 79 0.90 -5.90 4.94
C TYR A 79 1.33 -5.99 6.39
N MET A 80 1.88 -4.90 6.90
CA MET A 80 2.26 -4.77 8.30
C MET A 80 1.08 -4.21 9.11
N LYS A 81 0.81 -4.79 10.28
CA LYS A 81 -0.20 -4.32 11.23
C LYS A 81 0.37 -3.15 12.06
N PRO A 82 -0.43 -2.12 12.40
CA PRO A 82 -1.80 -1.87 11.95
C PRO A 82 -1.82 -1.35 10.51
N PHE A 83 -2.76 -1.85 9.69
CA PHE A 83 -2.98 -1.38 8.32
C PHE A 83 -4.40 -0.81 8.16
N LYS A 84 -4.57 0.13 7.24
CA LYS A 84 -5.90 0.67 6.90
C LYS A 84 -6.73 -0.40 6.19
N HIS A 85 -7.99 -0.58 6.59
CA HIS A 85 -8.92 -1.51 5.93
C HIS A 85 -9.05 -1.25 4.41
N SER A 86 -8.96 0.02 3.99
CA SER A 86 -9.01 0.40 2.58
C SER A 86 -7.83 -0.14 1.77
N LEU A 87 -6.66 -0.29 2.38
CA LEU A 87 -5.47 -0.84 1.72
C LEU A 87 -5.65 -2.33 1.44
N LEU A 88 -6.12 -3.09 2.42
CA LEU A 88 -6.41 -4.52 2.24
C LEU A 88 -7.49 -4.72 1.17
N LEU A 89 -8.59 -3.97 1.22
CA LEU A 89 -9.66 -4.05 0.22
C LEU A 89 -9.16 -3.80 -1.21
N LYS A 90 -8.38 -2.73 -1.43
CA LYS A 90 -7.78 -2.43 -2.75
C LYS A 90 -6.94 -3.58 -3.28
N SER A 91 -6.22 -4.25 -2.38
CA SER A 91 -5.31 -5.34 -2.71
C SER A 91 -6.06 -6.61 -3.08
N ILE A 92 -7.13 -6.92 -2.35
CA ILE A 92 -8.05 -8.01 -2.69
C ILE A 92 -8.65 -7.77 -4.09
N ILE A 93 -9.15 -6.56 -4.36
CA ILE A 93 -9.72 -6.21 -5.67
C ILE A 93 -8.66 -6.39 -6.78
N ARG A 94 -7.44 -5.90 -6.57
CA ARG A 94 -6.35 -6.02 -7.54
C ARG A 94 -5.99 -7.48 -7.83
N ILE A 95 -5.97 -8.33 -6.81
CA ILE A 95 -5.59 -9.74 -6.93
C ILE A 95 -6.68 -10.57 -7.59
N LEU A 96 -7.95 -10.33 -7.25
CA LEU A 96 -9.08 -11.11 -7.74
C LEU A 96 -9.67 -10.58 -9.06
N SER A 97 -9.31 -9.36 -9.48
CA SER A 97 -9.80 -8.84 -10.75
C SER A 97 -9.08 -9.52 -11.92
N PRO A 98 -9.81 -10.10 -12.89
CA PRO A 98 -9.22 -10.66 -14.11
C PRO A 98 -8.63 -9.60 -15.04
N VAL A 99 -8.80 -8.31 -14.72
CA VAL A 99 -8.13 -7.23 -15.43
C VAL A 99 -6.64 -7.29 -15.08
N LYS A 100 -5.84 -7.82 -16.01
CA LYS A 100 -4.38 -7.65 -16.01
C LYS A 100 -4.08 -6.15 -16.03
N ILE A 101 -3.98 -5.55 -14.85
CA ILE A 101 -3.05 -4.44 -14.66
C ILE A 101 -1.69 -5.11 -14.80
N THR A 102 -1.08 -4.99 -15.97
CA THR A 102 0.32 -5.34 -16.22
C THR A 102 1.17 -4.58 -15.20
N ALA A 103 1.38 -5.22 -14.06
CA ALA A 103 2.41 -4.87 -13.12
C ALA A 103 3.65 -5.64 -13.58
N GLU A 104 4.57 -4.92 -14.19
CA GLU A 104 5.93 -5.37 -14.42
C GLU A 104 6.52 -5.84 -13.10
N ALA A 105 6.80 -7.14 -13.05
CA ALA A 105 7.78 -7.70 -12.13
C ALA A 105 9.07 -7.87 -12.94
N THR A 106 10.06 -7.05 -12.64
CA THR A 106 11.48 -7.38 -12.87
C THR A 106 12.24 -7.00 -11.62
N GLU A 107 12.49 -8.01 -10.79
CA GLU A 107 13.68 -8.02 -9.95
C GLU A 107 14.87 -8.37 -10.85
N SER A 108 15.87 -7.50 -10.93
CA SER A 108 17.17 -7.77 -10.29
C SER A 108 18.13 -6.60 -10.52
N GLU A 109 18.60 -6.10 -9.38
CA GLU A 109 19.93 -5.54 -9.06
C GLU A 109 20.88 -5.09 -10.19
N GLY A 110 21.40 -3.88 -9.99
CA GLY A 110 22.77 -3.53 -10.36
C GLY A 110 22.88 -2.42 -11.39
N ASP A 111 22.78 -1.20 -10.89
CA ASP A 111 23.45 0.01 -11.39
C ASP A 111 23.18 0.47 -12.85
N LEU A 112 23.16 1.78 -13.01
CA LEU A 112 23.17 2.55 -14.26
C LEU A 112 21.82 2.75 -15.01
N VAL A 113 21.36 4.01 -14.91
CA VAL A 113 21.05 4.91 -16.02
C VAL A 113 20.34 4.29 -17.23
N VAL A 114 19.07 4.67 -17.45
CA VAL A 114 18.45 5.16 -18.71
C VAL A 114 16.93 5.27 -18.44
N LYS A 115 16.40 6.48 -18.27
CA LYS A 115 15.70 7.27 -19.32
C LYS A 115 14.29 6.75 -19.63
N GLU A 116 13.34 6.97 -18.73
CA GLU A 116 11.91 6.95 -19.06
C GLU A 116 11.33 8.37 -18.92
N LYS A 117 11.54 9.13 -19.99
CA LYS A 117 10.53 10.07 -20.46
C LYS A 117 9.48 9.21 -21.17
N GLU A 118 8.25 9.19 -20.68
CA GLU A 118 7.14 9.77 -21.45
C GLU A 118 5.82 9.83 -20.64
N SER A 119 5.44 11.09 -20.39
CA SER A 119 4.09 11.63 -20.19
C SER A 119 3.26 11.16 -18.99
N MET A 120 3.62 11.66 -17.80
CA MET A 120 2.61 12.26 -16.92
C MET A 120 1.94 13.41 -17.69
N PRO A 121 0.64 13.73 -17.51
CA PRO A 121 0.04 14.87 -18.18
C PRO A 121 0.76 16.14 -17.73
N THR A 122 1.71 16.59 -18.55
CA THR A 122 2.24 17.95 -18.55
C THR A 122 1.21 18.82 -19.22
N GLU A 123 0.17 19.19 -18.49
CA GLU A 123 -0.59 20.39 -18.78
C GLU A 123 -0.72 21.17 -17.47
N THR A 124 0.35 21.93 -17.19
CA THR A 124 0.56 22.86 -16.07
C THR A 124 0.98 22.25 -14.71
N PRO A 125 2.06 22.74 -14.07
CA PRO A 125 2.34 22.44 -12.67
C PRO A 125 1.23 23.05 -11.81
N LEU A 126 0.57 22.23 -10.98
CA LEU A 126 -0.46 22.72 -10.06
C LEU A 126 0.17 23.66 -9.02
N ASN A 127 -0.48 24.79 -8.78
CA ASN A 127 -0.16 25.67 -7.67
C ASN A 127 -0.88 25.15 -6.42
N ILE A 128 -0.12 24.57 -5.50
CA ILE A 128 -0.65 23.90 -4.30
C ILE A 128 -0.27 24.71 -3.05
N LEU A 129 -1.25 24.95 -2.16
CA LEU A 129 -1.05 25.51 -0.84
C LEU A 129 -1.29 24.44 0.24
N LEU A 130 -0.45 24.41 1.27
CA LEU A 130 -0.67 23.68 2.51
C LEU A 130 -0.73 24.62 3.70
N ALA A 131 -1.80 24.52 4.48
CA ALA A 131 -1.94 25.15 5.77
C ALA A 131 -1.86 24.09 6.87
N GLU A 132 -0.78 24.12 7.65
CA GLU A 132 -0.43 23.12 8.66
C GLU A 132 0.43 23.79 9.74
N ASP A 133 0.06 23.65 11.01
CA ASP A 133 0.75 24.33 12.12
C ASP A 133 1.95 23.53 12.66
N ASN A 134 2.00 22.23 12.39
CA ASN A 134 3.06 21.37 12.87
C ASN A 134 4.19 21.22 11.84
N LEU A 135 5.39 21.69 12.19
CA LEU A 135 6.59 21.61 11.34
C LEU A 135 6.94 20.18 10.89
N VAL A 136 6.60 19.15 11.67
CA VAL A 136 6.84 17.74 11.30
C VAL A 136 5.89 17.34 10.17
N ASN A 137 4.61 17.69 10.28
CA ASN A 137 3.61 17.42 9.26
C ASN A 137 3.88 18.22 7.98
N GLN A 138 4.28 19.49 8.10
CA GLN A 138 4.71 20.31 6.96
C GLN A 138 5.83 19.61 6.17
N LYS A 139 6.89 19.15 6.86
CA LYS A 139 8.01 18.45 6.21
C LYS A 139 7.58 17.15 5.54
N LEU A 140 6.73 16.37 6.20
CA LEU A 140 6.20 15.13 5.63
C LEU A 140 5.40 15.38 4.35
N ALA A 141 4.51 16.37 4.38
CA ALA A 141 3.69 16.73 3.23
C ALA A 141 4.54 17.24 2.06
N VAL A 142 5.52 18.12 2.33
CA VAL A 142 6.47 18.62 1.33
C VAL A 142 7.27 17.50 0.68
N LEU A 143 7.82 16.58 1.47
CA LEU A 143 8.57 15.43 0.93
C LEU A 143 7.68 14.51 0.09
N THR A 144 6.44 14.30 0.52
CA THR A 144 5.47 13.47 -0.20
C THR A 144 5.12 14.08 -1.55
N MET A 145 4.78 15.38 -1.59
CA MET A 145 4.45 16.08 -2.83
C MET A 145 5.65 16.19 -3.77
N LYS A 146 6.85 16.42 -3.22
CA LYS A 146 8.09 16.46 -4.01
C LYS A 146 8.38 15.11 -4.68
N ASN A 147 8.16 13.99 -3.99
CA ASN A 147 8.30 12.65 -4.56
C ASN A 147 7.28 12.38 -5.68
N MET A 148 6.15 13.09 -5.68
CA MET A 148 5.13 13.04 -6.74
C MET A 148 5.39 14.06 -7.87
N GLY A 149 6.50 14.82 -7.82
CA GLY A 149 6.88 15.81 -8.82
C GLY A 149 6.20 17.18 -8.66
N TYR A 150 5.55 17.44 -7.53
CA TYR A 150 4.89 18.72 -7.24
C TYR A 150 5.65 19.55 -6.22
N SER A 151 5.51 20.86 -6.32
CA SER A 151 5.89 21.83 -5.30
C SER A 151 4.66 22.38 -4.60
N MET A 152 4.86 22.93 -3.40
CA MET A 152 3.77 23.50 -2.61
C MET A 152 4.28 24.67 -1.79
N ASP A 153 3.44 25.69 -1.65
CA ASP A 153 3.62 26.75 -0.68
C ASP A 153 3.07 26.27 0.66
N VAL A 154 3.71 26.67 1.76
CA VAL A 154 3.37 26.21 3.11
C VAL A 154 3.15 27.43 4.00
N VAL A 155 2.03 27.42 4.71
CA VAL A 155 1.65 28.42 5.72
C VAL A 155 1.35 27.73 7.05
N ALA A 156 1.50 28.46 8.15
CA ALA A 156 1.48 27.89 9.49
C ALA A 156 0.12 27.98 10.21
N ASN A 157 -0.85 28.70 9.65
CA ASN A 157 -2.16 28.92 10.27
C ASN A 157 -3.25 29.29 9.24
N GLY A 158 -4.49 29.39 9.71
CA GLY A 158 -5.65 29.69 8.87
C GLY A 158 -5.65 31.10 8.28
N LEU A 159 -5.18 32.10 9.05
CA LEU A 159 -5.13 33.48 8.58
C LEU A 159 -4.16 33.65 7.41
N GLU A 160 -2.95 33.10 7.53
CA GLU A 160 -1.96 33.07 6.44
C GLU A 160 -2.50 32.34 5.21
N ALA A 161 -3.29 31.27 5.41
CA ALA A 161 -3.92 30.54 4.31
C ALA A 161 -4.92 31.43 3.54
N VAL A 162 -5.78 32.16 4.26
CA VAL A 162 -6.72 33.12 3.67
C VAL A 162 -5.97 34.25 2.94
N GLU A 163 -4.91 34.79 3.54
CA GLU A 163 -4.08 35.80 2.89
C GLU A 163 -3.33 35.26 1.67
N ALA A 164 -2.94 33.99 1.67
CA ALA A 164 -2.24 33.37 0.54
C ALA A 164 -3.18 33.19 -0.65
N VAL A 165 -4.38 32.64 -0.44
CA VAL A 165 -5.36 32.42 -1.53
C VAL A 165 -5.96 33.71 -2.08
N THR A 166 -5.93 34.79 -1.30
CA THR A 166 -6.32 36.13 -1.78
C THR A 166 -5.22 36.80 -2.59
N ARG A 167 -3.95 36.51 -2.28
CA ARG A 167 -2.78 37.04 -3.02
C ARG A 167 -2.54 36.35 -4.35
N GLN A 168 -2.75 35.04 -4.45
CA GLN A 168 -2.57 34.30 -5.69
C GLN A 168 -3.54 33.13 -5.81
N LYS A 169 -3.75 32.69 -7.05
CA LYS A 169 -4.65 31.58 -7.35
C LYS A 169 -3.94 30.24 -7.13
N TYR A 170 -4.49 29.43 -6.24
CA TYR A 170 -4.11 28.02 -6.08
C TYR A 170 -5.15 27.11 -6.73
N ASP A 171 -4.68 25.98 -7.26
CA ASP A 171 -5.53 24.94 -7.83
C ASP A 171 -6.04 23.98 -6.76
N VAL A 172 -5.26 23.79 -5.69
CA VAL A 172 -5.59 22.94 -4.55
C VAL A 172 -5.06 23.58 -3.26
N VAL A 173 -5.90 23.55 -2.21
CA VAL A 173 -5.50 23.91 -0.84
C VAL A 173 -5.71 22.70 0.06
N PHE A 174 -4.63 22.23 0.69
CA PHE A 174 -4.67 21.26 1.78
C PHE A 174 -4.64 22.02 3.10
N MET A 175 -5.57 21.74 4.00
CA MET A 175 -5.67 22.47 5.26
C MET A 175 -5.95 21.51 6.41
N ASP A 176 -5.19 21.62 7.49
CA ASP A 176 -5.52 20.92 8.74
C ASP A 176 -6.79 21.52 9.36
N VAL A 177 -7.65 20.65 9.87
CA VAL A 177 -8.90 21.03 10.56
C VAL A 177 -8.61 21.63 11.93
N GLN A 178 -7.48 21.25 12.55
CA GLN A 178 -7.05 21.80 13.83
C GLN A 178 -5.82 22.69 13.63
N MET A 179 -6.07 23.99 13.44
CA MET A 179 -5.00 25.00 13.47
C MET A 179 -5.29 26.03 14.58
N PRO A 180 -4.25 26.52 15.28
CA PRO A 180 -4.34 27.70 16.14
C PRO A 180 -4.57 28.93 15.26
N GLU A 181 -5.41 29.85 15.76
CA GLU A 181 -5.85 31.06 15.08
C GLU A 181 -6.65 30.79 13.77
N MET A 182 -7.95 31.11 13.86
CA MET A 182 -8.89 31.27 12.74
C MET A 182 -9.35 32.71 12.68
#